data_AF-A0A382E2P3-F1
#
_entry.id   AF-A0A382E2P3-F1
#
_cell.length_a   1.000
_cell.length_b   1.000
_cell.length_c   1.000
_cell.angle_alpha   90.00
_cell.angle_beta   90.00
_cell.angle_gamma   90.00
#
_symmetry.space_group_name_H-M   'P 1'
#
loop_
_entity.id
_entity.type
_entity.pdbx_description
1 polymer ?
#
loop_
_entity_poly.entity_id
_entity_poly.type
_entity_poly.pdbx_seq_one_letter_code
_entity_poly.pdbx_strand_id
1 'polypeptide(L)'
;MSHSPDKIEFKMLDFERLENDFVSFKLEDGTIVKVKVDLDRVGIATNFTNPDGTPHYAINTSVKLSIIPNDKKFSVEKNTIKGKQSSPPGQMFS
;
A
#
# COMPACT_ATOMS: atom_id res chain seq x y z
N MET A 1 31.99 -27.54 22.32
CA MET A 1 31.33 -26.24 22.52
C MET A 1 30.49 -25.97 21.28
N SER A 2 29.17 -26.04 21.37
CA SER A 2 28.27 -25.67 20.28
C SER A 2 28.34 -24.16 20.11
N HIS A 3 28.97 -23.67 19.04
CA HIS A 3 28.92 -22.26 18.68
C HIS A 3 27.46 -21.91 18.39
N SER A 4 26.81 -21.20 19.32
CA SER A 4 25.61 -20.43 19.00
C SER A 4 25.97 -19.53 17.82
N PRO A 5 25.26 -19.58 16.68
CA PRO A 5 25.59 -18.72 15.55
C PRO A 5 25.58 -17.28 16.03
N ASP A 6 26.69 -16.56 15.83
CA ASP A 6 26.86 -15.17 16.23
C ASP A 6 25.71 -14.35 15.65
N LYS A 7 24.77 -13.96 16.51
CA LYS A 7 23.58 -13.23 16.08
C LYS A 7 23.98 -11.80 15.78
N ILE A 8 23.60 -11.32 14.60
CA ILE A 8 23.71 -9.90 14.27
C ILE A 8 22.54 -9.16 14.91
N GLU A 9 22.85 -8.16 15.71
CA GLU A 9 21.90 -7.31 16.40
C GLU A 9 21.70 -6.01 15.63
N PHE A 10 20.44 -5.56 15.54
CA PHE A 10 20.08 -4.37 14.79
C PHE A 10 19.40 -3.35 15.68
N LYS A 11 19.87 -2.10 15.61
CA LYS A 11 19.15 -0.94 16.15
C LYS A 11 18.22 -0.40 15.07
N MET A 12 16.93 -0.27 15.39
CA MET A 12 15.96 0.33 14.49
C MET A 12 16.28 1.81 14.25
N LEU A 13 16.19 2.24 13.00
CA LEU A 13 16.31 3.63 12.59
C LEU A 13 14.94 4.18 12.23
N ASP A 14 14.66 5.38 12.73
CA ASP A 14 13.59 6.22 12.21
C ASP A 14 14.01 6.77 10.85
N PHE A 15 13.04 6.99 9.98
CA PHE A 15 13.27 7.57 8.66
C PHE A 15 12.15 8.54 8.32
N GLU A 16 12.51 9.60 7.62
CA GLU A 16 11.56 10.52 7.03
C GLU A 16 11.47 10.27 5.53
N ARG A 17 10.27 10.38 4.99
CA ARG A 17 10.06 10.28 3.56
C ARG A 17 10.43 11.60 2.91
N LEU A 18 11.40 11.59 2.00
CA LEU A 18 11.84 12.80 1.29
C LEU A 18 10.84 13.24 0.20
N GLU A 19 10.29 12.31 -0.58
CA GLU A 19 9.36 12.60 -1.70
C GLU A 19 8.22 11.59 -1.79
N ASN A 20 7.05 11.99 -2.29
CA ASN A 20 5.82 11.18 -2.35
C ASN A 20 5.61 10.54 -3.73
N ASP A 21 6.61 9.78 -4.16
CA ASP A 21 6.62 9.27 -5.53
C ASP A 21 5.86 7.96 -5.69
N PHE A 22 4.96 7.99 -6.67
CA PHE A 22 4.42 6.80 -7.30
C PHE A 22 4.99 6.74 -8.71
N VAL A 23 5.53 5.60 -9.10
CA VAL A 23 5.83 5.36 -10.52
C VAL A 23 4.54 4.96 -11.20
N SER A 24 4.11 5.75 -12.20
CA SER A 24 2.86 5.51 -12.92
C SER A 24 3.15 4.93 -14.30
N PHE A 25 2.47 3.83 -14.63
CA PHE A 25 2.54 3.15 -15.91
C PHE A 25 1.16 3.22 -16.59
N LYS A 26 1.16 3.51 -17.89
CA LYS A 26 -0.04 3.38 -18.73
C LYS A 26 0.12 2.12 -19.59
N LEU A 27 -0.79 1.17 -19.45
CA LEU A 27 -0.81 -0.06 -20.23
C LEU A 27 -1.43 0.17 -21.61
N GLU A 28 -1.25 -0.79 -22.53
CA GLU A 28 -1.73 -0.71 -23.91
C GLU A 28 -3.26 -0.55 -24.01
N ASP A 29 -4.00 -1.13 -23.07
CA ASP A 29 -5.46 -1.02 -22.96
C ASP A 29 -5.94 0.31 -22.34
N GLY A 30 -5.01 1.20 -21.96
CA GLY A 30 -5.28 2.48 -21.31
C GLY A 30 -5.38 2.42 -19.78
N THR A 31 -5.27 1.24 -19.16
CA THR A 31 -5.23 1.06 -17.71
C THR A 31 -4.03 1.79 -17.11
N ILE A 32 -4.22 2.43 -15.95
CA ILE A 32 -3.15 3.10 -15.22
C ILE A 32 -2.79 2.25 -14.00
N VAL A 33 -1.51 1.86 -13.90
CA VAL A 33 -0.94 1.19 -12.74
C VAL A 33 -0.02 2.17 -12.03
N LYS A 34 -0.30 2.44 -10.76
CA LYS A 34 0.57 3.24 -9.89
C LYS A 34 1.26 2.32 -8.89
N VAL A 35 2.59 2.35 -8.88
CA VAL A 35 3.44 1.57 -7.99
C VAL A 35 4.06 2.50 -6.96
N LYS A 36 3.86 2.19 -5.69
CA LYS A 36 4.51 2.88 -4.58
C LYS A 36 5.41 1.89 -3.84
N VAL A 37 6.66 2.28 -3.60
CA VAL A 37 7.53 1.56 -2.67
C VAL A 37 7.54 2.34 -1.36
N ASP A 38 7.27 1.65 -0.26
CA ASP A 38 7.34 2.19 1.09
C ASP A 38 8.44 1.45 1.86
N LEU A 39 9.19 2.18 2.69
CA LEU A 39 10.06 1.60 3.70
C LEU A 39 9.20 1.27 4.92
N ASP A 40 9.30 0.03 5.42
CA ASP A 40 8.55 -0.42 6.59
C ASP A 40 9.43 -0.40 7.85
N ARG A 41 10.69 -0.83 7.72
CA ARG A 41 11.67 -0.89 8.81
C ARG A 41 13.07 -0.81 8.27
N VAL A 42 13.91 -0.02 8.93
CA VAL A 42 15.36 -0.04 8.71
C VAL A 42 16.04 -0.34 10.05
N GLY A 43 17.01 -1.24 10.04
CA GLY A 43 17.89 -1.50 11.16
C GLY A 43 19.34 -1.37 10.73
N ILE A 44 20.18 -0.77 11.58
CA ILE A 44 21.63 -0.77 11.41
C ILE A 44 22.23 -1.77 12.39
N ALA A 45 23.15 -2.60 11.92
CA ALA A 45 23.83 -3.58 12.77
C ALA A 45 24.71 -2.87 13.81
N THR A 46 24.64 -3.30 15.06
CA THR A 46 25.40 -2.70 16.17
C THR A 46 26.67 -3.48 16.52
N ASN A 47 26.73 -4.76 16.13
CA ASN A 47 27.82 -5.69 16.43
C ASN A 47 28.43 -6.33 15.16
N PHE A 48 28.09 -5.82 13.98
CA PHE A 48 28.60 -6.31 12.69
C PHE A 48 28.77 -5.16 11.70
N THR A 49 29.86 -5.20 10.95
CA THR A 49 30.12 -4.33 9.80
C THR A 49 30.37 -5.19 8.58
N ASN A 50 30.11 -4.64 7.39
CA ASN A 50 30.49 -5.30 6.15
C ASN A 50 32.02 -5.51 6.08
N PRO A 51 32.51 -6.43 5.24
CA PRO A 51 33.95 -6.68 5.08
C PRO A 51 34.78 -5.45 4.66
N ASP A 52 34.15 -4.48 4.00
CA ASP A 52 34.75 -3.21 3.59
C ASP A 52 34.74 -2.14 4.70
N GLY A 53 34.26 -2.49 5.90
CA GLY A 53 34.15 -1.61 7.06
C GLY A 53 32.90 -0.72 7.05
N THR A 54 32.04 -0.80 6.04
CA THR A 54 30.80 -0.02 6.00
C THR A 54 29.73 -0.59 6.95
N PRO A 55 28.77 0.24 7.43
CA PRO A 55 27.68 -0.26 8.26
C PRO A 55 26.79 -1.25 7.50
N HIS A 56 26.35 -2.29 8.20
CA HIS A 56 25.42 -3.27 7.63
C HIS A 56 23.97 -2.88 7.97
N TYR A 57 23.11 -2.78 6.95
CA TYR A 57 21.71 -2.41 7.12
C TYR A 57 20.79 -3.58 6.81
N ALA A 58 19.78 -3.78 7.65
CA ALA A 58 18.62 -4.63 7.39
C ALA A 58 17.43 -3.75 6.99
N ILE A 59 16.94 -3.92 5.77
CA ILE A 59 15.88 -3.09 5.19
C ILE A 59 14.66 -3.97 4.89
N ASN A 60 13.49 -3.54 5.34
CA ASN A 60 12.20 -4.11 4.97
C ASN A 60 11.39 -3.07 4.20
N THR A 61 10.82 -3.50 3.07
CA THR A 61 10.05 -2.65 2.15
C THR A 61 8.72 -3.31 1.82
N SER A 62 7.69 -2.49 1.61
CA SER A 62 6.41 -2.91 1.05
C SER A 62 6.14 -2.25 -0.30
N VAL A 63 5.39 -2.95 -1.16
CA VAL A 63 4.92 -2.42 -2.43
C VAL A 63 3.41 -2.25 -2.37
N LYS A 64 2.92 -1.03 -2.63
CA LYS A 64 1.49 -0.74 -2.75
C LYS A 64 1.15 -0.49 -4.20
N LEU A 65 0.17 -1.25 -4.70
CA LEU A 65 -0.32 -1.19 -6.07
C LEU A 65 -1.70 -0.55 -6.11
N SER A 66 -1.89 0.42 -7.00
CA SER A 66 -3.20 0.96 -7.35
C SER A 66 -3.42 0.77 -8.85
N ILE A 67 -4.50 0.07 -9.19
CA ILE A 67 -4.86 -0.26 -10.57
C ILE A 67 -6.16 0.47 -10.89
N ILE A 68 -6.12 1.34 -11.90
CA ILE A 68 -7.27 2.10 -12.39
C ILE A 68 -7.59 1.58 -13.80
N PRO A 69 -8.58 0.69 -13.95
CA PRO A 69 -8.95 0.14 -15.25
C PRO A 69 -9.50 1.24 -16.16
N ASN A 70 -9.21 1.18 -17.46
CA ASN A 70 -9.70 2.14 -18.44
C ASN A 70 -11.23 2.12 -18.52
N ASP A 71 -11.81 0.93 -18.47
CA ASP A 71 -13.23 0.69 -18.68
C ASP A 71 -14.13 1.38 -17.65
N LYS A 72 -13.61 1.75 -16.46
CA LYS A 72 -14.32 2.43 -15.35
C LYS A 72 -15.77 1.97 -15.13
N LYS A 73 -16.09 0.71 -15.47
CA LYS A 73 -17.42 0.12 -15.34
C LYS A 73 -17.55 -0.42 -13.93
N PHE A 74 -18.62 -0.02 -13.25
CA PHE A 74 -19.08 -0.68 -12.04
C PHE A 74 -20.50 -1.20 -12.31
N SER A 75 -20.86 -2.29 -11.65
CA SER A 75 -22.20 -2.86 -11.71
C SER A 75 -22.85 -2.71 -10.35
N VAL A 76 -24.10 -2.28 -10.34
CA VAL A 76 -24.97 -2.30 -9.17
C VAL A 76 -26.16 -3.21 -9.47
N GLU A 77 -26.67 -3.90 -8.46
CA GLU A 77 -27.85 -4.74 -8.66
C GLU A 77 -29.05 -3.89 -9.07
N LYS A 78 -29.81 -4.37 -10.04
CA LYS A 78 -30.99 -3.66 -10.57
C LYS A 78 -32.04 -3.36 -9.48
N ASN A 79 -32.08 -4.19 -8.44
CA ASN A 79 -32.99 -4.06 -7.31
C ASN A 79 -32.67 -2.85 -6.40
N THR A 80 -31.43 -2.37 -6.38
CA THR A 80 -31.04 -1.16 -5.63
C THR A 80 -31.41 0.16 -6.33
N ILE A 81 -31.89 0.13 -7.58
CA ILE A 81 -32.24 1.34 -8.37
C ILE A 81 -33.75 1.64 -8.34
N LYS A 82 -34.59 0.83 -7.68
CA LYS A 82 -36.01 1.17 -7.54
C LYS A 82 -36.18 2.43 -6.69
N GLY A 83 -36.52 3.50 -7.40
CA GLY A 83 -36.62 4.86 -6.88
C GLY A 83 -37.53 4.98 -5.67
N LYS A 84 -37.21 5.97 -4.85
CA LYS A 84 -38.18 6.62 -3.97
C LYS A 84 -39.34 7.14 -4.84
N GLN A 85 -40.34 6.30 -5.07
CA GLN A 85 -41.63 6.75 -5.55
C GLN A 85 -42.32 7.39 -4.35
N SER A 86 -42.30 8.71 -4.35
CA SER A 86 -43.06 9.58 -3.46
C SER A 86 -44.55 9.20 -3.52
N SER A 87 -45.10 8.64 -2.45
CA SER A 87 -46.53 8.73 -2.20
C SER A 87 -46.78 10.06 -1.46
N PRO A 88 -47.58 11.00 -2.01
CA PRO A 88 -48.06 12.12 -1.21
C PRO A 88 -49.04 11.58 -0.16
N PRO A 89 -48.96 11.96 1.13
CA PRO A 89 -50.01 11.68 2.09
C PRO A 89 -51.20 12.61 1.80
N GLY A 90 -52.06 12.20 0.86
CA GLY A 90 -53.30 12.89 0.52
C GLY A 90 -54.51 12.10 0.99
N GLN A 91 -55.05 12.49 2.15
CA GLN A 91 -56.45 12.40 2.59
C GLN A 91 -57.27 11.14 2.25
N MET A 92 -57.66 10.40 3.30
CA MET A 92 -59.05 9.92 3.41
C MET A 92 -59.59 10.27 4.79
N PHE A 93 -60.65 11.07 4.78
CA PHE A 93 -61.58 11.29 5.88
C PHE A 93 -62.48 10.05 6.06
N SER A 94 -63.12 10.02 7.24
CA SER A 94 -64.13 9.08 7.77
C SER A 94 -63.59 7.91 8.60
#